data_AF-X5YVR3-F1
#
_entry.id   AF-X5YVR3-F1
#
_cell.length_a   1.000
_cell.length_b   1.000
_cell.length_c   1.000
_cell.angle_alpha   90.00
_cell.angle_beta   90.00
_cell.angle_gamma   90.00
#
_symmetry.space_group_name_H-M   'P 1'
#
loop_
_entity.id
_entity.type
_entity.pdbx_description
1 polymer ?
#
loop_
_entity_poly.entity_id
_entity_poly.type
_entity_poly.pdbx_seq_one_letter_code
_entity_poly.pdbx_strand_id
1 'polypeptide(L)'
;MSVDRSRVLVTRAALFLWACLSCVLALQWLVDLGMVGFPDGYITPYARATSTLLHVLVWACLAQSLYFACRALFGKRFEPAPLFLQILIAAALTVVPAFIVKHCPRSQVCSNIYEALTNTMMDDGTGG
;
A
#
# COMPACT_ATOMS: atom_id res chain seq x y z
N MET A 1 8.14 -22.60 32.12
CA MET A 1 7.27 -21.52 31.58
C MET A 1 8.05 -20.53 30.66
N SER A 2 9.00 -20.98 29.84
CA SER A 2 9.81 -20.07 28.98
C SER A 2 9.25 -19.88 27.56
N VAL A 3 8.27 -20.70 27.14
CA VAL A 3 7.76 -20.73 25.76
C VAL A 3 6.87 -19.53 25.41
N ASP A 4 6.29 -18.82 26.38
CA ASP A 4 5.38 -17.69 26.13
C ASP A 4 6.09 -16.36 25.83
N ARG A 5 7.19 -16.05 26.52
CA ARG A 5 7.83 -14.73 26.40
C ARG A 5 8.47 -14.51 25.03
N SER A 6 9.11 -15.53 24.48
CA SER A 6 9.76 -15.46 23.17
C SER A 6 8.75 -15.30 22.03
N ARG A 7 7.60 -15.99 22.10
CA ARG A 7 6.52 -15.85 21.10
C ARG A 7 5.90 -14.46 21.12
N VAL A 8 5.73 -13.88 22.31
CA VAL A 8 5.24 -12.51 22.47
C VAL A 8 6.24 -11.49 21.91
N LEU A 9 7.55 -11.69 22.10
CA LEU A 9 8.57 -10.80 21.52
C LEU A 9 8.61 -10.89 19.99
N VAL A 10 8.56 -12.10 19.42
CA VAL A 10 8.56 -12.31 17.96
C VAL A 10 7.31 -11.69 17.32
N THR A 11 6.13 -11.86 17.92
CA THR A 11 4.89 -11.24 17.40
C THR A 11 4.92 -9.72 17.45
N ARG A 12 5.45 -9.13 18.54
CA ARG A 12 5.63 -7.67 18.63
C ARG A 12 6.64 -7.15 17.61
N ALA A 13 7.74 -7.87 17.41
CA ALA A 13 8.72 -7.52 16.39
C ALA A 13 8.12 -7.58 14.99
N ALA A 14 7.36 -8.63 14.66
CA ALA A 14 6.68 -8.76 13.37
C ALA A 14 5.68 -7.63 13.11
N LEU A 15 4.89 -7.24 14.11
CA LEU A 15 3.98 -6.09 14.03
C LEU A 15 4.70 -4.78 13.80
N PHE A 16 5.78 -4.57 14.54
CA PHE A 16 6.57 -3.35 14.43
C PHE A 16 7.23 -3.27 13.05
N LEU A 17 7.79 -4.37 12.56
CA LEU A 17 8.33 -4.47 11.21
C LEU A 17 7.27 -4.20 10.15
N TRP A 18 6.07 -4.78 10.28
CA TRP A 18 4.95 -4.52 9.36
C TRP A 18 4.51 -3.05 9.40
N ALA A 19 4.45 -2.44 10.59
CA ALA A 19 4.13 -1.03 10.76
C ALA A 19 5.18 -0.14 10.10
N CYS A 20 6.47 -0.39 10.33
CA CYS A 20 7.56 0.34 9.69
C CYS A 20 7.51 0.20 8.17
N LEU A 21 7.32 -1.02 7.66
CA LEU A 21 7.21 -1.28 6.21
C LEU A 21 6.02 -0.53 5.61
N SER A 22 4.86 -0.60 6.23
CA SER A 22 3.65 0.11 5.77
C SER A 22 3.84 1.62 5.77
N CYS A 23 4.49 2.16 6.80
CA CYS A 23 4.80 3.58 6.90
C CYS A 23 5.77 4.04 5.79
N VAL A 24 6.86 3.30 5.57
CA VAL A 24 7.83 3.60 4.50
C VAL A 24 7.17 3.55 3.13
N LEU A 25 6.36 2.52 2.86
CA LEU A 25 5.61 2.41 1.59
C LEU A 25 4.66 3.60 1.39
N ALA A 26 3.92 3.99 2.43
CA ALA A 26 3.00 5.12 2.33
C ALA A 26 3.73 6.44 2.12
N LEU A 27 4.85 6.67 2.80
CA LEU A 27 5.69 7.85 2.58
C LEU A 27 6.25 7.88 1.15
N GLN A 28 6.75 6.75 0.65
CA GLN A 28 7.22 6.64 -0.73
C GLN A 28 6.10 7.00 -1.72
N TRP A 29 4.89 6.47 -1.51
CA TRP A 29 3.75 6.77 -2.38
C TRP A 29 3.27 8.21 -2.28
N LEU A 30 3.37 8.86 -1.11
CA LEU A 30 3.11 10.29 -0.97
C LEU A 30 4.10 11.12 -1.81
N VAL A 31 5.38 10.76 -1.79
CA VAL A 31 6.39 11.41 -2.64
C VAL A 31 6.05 11.19 -4.11
N ASP A 32 5.73 9.95 -4.52
CA ASP A 32 5.37 9.66 -5.91
C ASP A 32 4.16 10.48 -6.36
N LEU A 33 3.12 10.60 -5.53
CA LEU A 33 1.92 11.41 -5.79
C LEU A 33 2.26 12.90 -5.87
N GLY A 34 3.17 13.39 -5.02
CA GLY A 34 3.65 14.77 -5.05
C GLY A 34 4.51 15.12 -6.27
N MET A 35 5.06 14.10 -6.93
CA MET A 35 5.87 14.25 -8.16
C MET A 35 5.05 14.07 -9.44
N VAL A 36 3.74 13.81 -9.35
CA VAL A 36 2.87 13.67 -10.53
C VAL A 36 2.83 14.98 -11.30
N GLY A 37 3.20 14.94 -12.58
CA GLY A 37 3.29 16.10 -13.46
C GLY A 37 4.54 16.96 -13.25
N PHE A 38 5.55 16.51 -12.51
CA PHE A 38 6.85 17.16 -12.51
C PHE A 38 7.72 16.61 -13.66
N PRO A 39 8.48 17.45 -14.40
CA PRO A 39 8.66 18.91 -14.24
C PRO A 39 7.77 19.79 -15.14
N ASP A 40 7.10 19.23 -16.14
CA ASP A 40 6.41 19.94 -17.22
C ASP A 40 4.97 20.37 -16.88
N GLY A 41 4.44 19.90 -15.75
CA GLY A 41 3.06 20.12 -15.31
C GLY A 41 2.05 19.16 -15.94
N TYR A 42 2.47 18.23 -16.80
CA TYR A 42 1.55 17.38 -17.54
C TYR A 42 1.08 16.18 -16.69
N ILE A 43 -0.22 16.09 -16.46
CA ILE A 43 -0.85 14.99 -15.72
C ILE A 43 -1.65 14.13 -16.70
N THR A 44 -1.23 12.87 -16.85
CA THR A 44 -1.88 11.92 -17.75
C THR A 44 -3.34 11.66 -17.35
N PRO A 45 -4.22 11.31 -18.31
CA PRO A 45 -5.62 10.97 -18.00
C PRO A 45 -5.72 9.84 -16.97
N TYR A 46 -4.84 8.83 -17.08
CA TYR A 46 -4.77 7.73 -16.12
C TYR A 46 -4.44 8.22 -14.72
N ALA A 47 -3.37 9.01 -14.56
CA ALA A 47 -2.95 9.54 -13.26
C ALA A 47 -4.04 10.44 -12.64
N ARG A 48 -4.76 11.22 -13.45
CA ARG A 48 -5.87 12.04 -12.97
C ARG A 48 -7.02 11.18 -12.44
N ALA A 49 -7.38 10.10 -13.13
CA ALA A 49 -8.46 9.21 -12.72
C ALA A 49 -8.12 8.40 -11.46
N THR A 50 -6.86 7.98 -11.31
CA THR A 50 -6.43 7.12 -10.19
C THR A 50 -5.92 7.88 -8.97
N SER A 51 -5.64 9.19 -9.10
CA SER A 51 -5.06 10.01 -8.02
C SER A 51 -5.85 9.93 -6.72
N THR A 52 -7.18 10.14 -6.75
CA THR A 52 -8.01 10.10 -5.53
C THR A 52 -7.96 8.74 -4.84
N LEU A 53 -8.04 7.65 -5.63
CA LEU A 53 -7.97 6.29 -5.11
C LEU A 53 -6.61 6.01 -4.45
N LEU A 54 -5.51 6.42 -5.10
CA LEU A 54 -4.18 6.27 -4.55
C LEU A 54 -4.01 7.07 -3.25
N HIS A 55 -4.52 8.30 -3.16
CA HIS A 55 -4.50 9.06 -1.92
C HIS A 55 -5.25 8.34 -0.79
N VAL A 56 -6.44 7.79 -1.05
CA VAL A 56 -7.20 7.03 -0.06
C VAL A 56 -6.42 5.80 0.41
N LEU A 57 -5.82 5.05 -0.51
CA LEU A 57 -5.02 3.86 -0.18
C LEU A 57 -3.77 4.21 0.64
N VAL A 58 -3.13 5.33 0.32
CA VAL A 58 -1.97 5.85 1.07
C VAL A 58 -2.36 6.24 2.49
N TRP A 59 -3.46 6.98 2.67
CA TRP A 59 -3.95 7.33 4.01
C TRP A 59 -4.38 6.11 4.80
N ALA A 60 -5.03 5.14 4.17
CA ALA A 60 -5.36 3.86 4.80
C ALA A 60 -4.08 3.10 5.19
N CYS A 61 -3.03 3.15 4.36
CA CYS A 61 -1.74 2.53 4.64
C CYS A 61 -1.02 3.20 5.84
N LEU A 62 -1.11 4.53 5.97
CA LEU A 62 -0.63 5.23 7.15
C LEU A 62 -1.43 4.88 8.39
N ALA A 63 -2.76 4.86 8.31
CA ALA A 63 -3.64 4.53 9.43
C ALA A 63 -3.36 3.11 9.96
N GLN A 64 -3.20 2.11 9.09
CA GLN A 64 -2.84 0.75 9.53
C GLN A 64 -1.44 0.71 10.16
N SER A 65 -0.48 1.50 9.65
CA SER A 65 0.87 1.53 10.20
C SER A 65 0.85 2.02 11.65
N LEU A 66 0.09 3.08 11.91
CA LEU A 66 -0.11 3.62 13.26
C LEU A 66 -0.85 2.62 14.15
N TYR A 67 -1.89 1.96 13.63
CA TYR A 67 -2.62 0.93 14.35
C TYR A 67 -1.70 -0.22 14.80
N PHE A 68 -0.90 -0.78 13.90
CA PHE A 68 0.00 -1.89 14.21
C PHE A 68 1.17 -1.46 15.11
N ALA A 69 1.68 -0.23 14.96
CA ALA A 69 2.69 0.34 15.86
C ALA A 69 2.15 0.51 17.28
N CYS A 70 0.97 1.13 17.44
CA CYS A 70 0.30 1.29 18.73
C CYS A 70 0.00 -0.07 19.37
N ARG A 71 -0.46 -1.04 18.58
CA ARG A 71 -0.63 -2.41 19.05
C ARG A 71 0.67 -3.00 19.54
N ALA A 72 1.75 -2.96 18.76
CA ALA A 72 3.05 -3.49 19.14
C ALA A 72 3.57 -2.89 20.46
N LEU A 73 3.41 -1.59 20.66
CA LEU A 73 3.90 -0.86 21.84
C LEU A 73 3.02 -1.07 23.09
N PHE A 74 1.70 -0.99 22.97
CA PHE A 74 0.79 -0.94 24.12
C PHE A 74 -0.10 -2.18 24.31
N GLY A 75 -0.06 -3.14 23.38
CA GLY A 75 -0.91 -4.34 23.41
C GLY A 75 -0.61 -5.26 24.59
N LYS A 76 -1.61 -5.46 25.48
CA LYS A 76 -1.43 -6.21 26.73
C LYS A 76 -1.49 -7.74 26.60
N ARG A 77 -2.01 -8.31 25.51
CA ARG A 77 -1.96 -9.74 25.14
C ARG A 77 -2.07 -9.90 23.62
N PHE A 78 -1.25 -10.77 23.05
CA PHE A 78 -1.29 -11.12 21.62
C PHE A 78 -1.63 -12.59 21.49
N GLU A 79 -2.84 -12.89 21.01
CA GLU A 79 -3.07 -14.21 20.44
C GLU A 79 -2.39 -14.23 19.06
N PRO A 80 -1.44 -15.16 18.80
CA PRO A 80 -0.65 -15.17 17.57
C PRO A 80 -1.44 -15.62 16.34
N ALA A 81 -2.50 -16.42 16.52
CA ALA A 81 -3.31 -16.96 15.43
C ALA A 81 -4.09 -15.91 14.60
N PRO A 82 -4.75 -14.89 15.20
CA PRO A 82 -5.42 -13.83 14.42
C PRO A 82 -4.46 -12.82 13.78
N LEU A 83 -3.17 -12.83 14.12
CA LEU A 83 -2.27 -11.73 13.79
C LEU A 83 -1.76 -11.77 12.34
N PHE A 84 -1.38 -12.96 11.87
CA PHE A 84 -1.00 -13.17 10.49
C PHE A 84 -2.17 -12.86 9.54
N LEU A 85 -3.38 -13.29 9.91
CA LEU A 85 -4.59 -13.00 9.15
C LEU A 85 -4.89 -11.49 9.11
N GLN A 86 -4.70 -10.77 10.22
CA GLN A 86 -4.84 -9.31 10.25
C GLN A 86 -3.86 -8.62 9.30
N ILE A 87 -2.58 -9.04 9.30
CA ILE A 87 -1.57 -8.51 8.38
C ILE A 87 -1.96 -8.81 6.93
N LEU A 88 -2.39 -10.04 6.62
CA LEU A 88 -2.81 -10.43 5.28
C LEU A 88 -4.01 -9.61 4.78
N ILE A 89 -5.04 -9.47 5.62
CA ILE A 89 -6.23 -8.68 5.27
C ILE A 89 -5.82 -7.22 5.03
N ALA A 90 -5.00 -6.67 5.92
CA ALA A 90 -4.55 -5.29 5.79
C ALA A 90 -3.73 -5.08 4.51
N ALA A 91 -2.82 -6.00 4.19
CA ALA A 91 -2.06 -6.01 2.95
C ALA A 91 -2.97 -6.11 1.70
N ALA A 92 -3.95 -7.00 1.73
CA ALA A 92 -4.89 -7.22 0.64
C ALA A 92 -5.80 -6.00 0.39
N LEU A 93 -6.13 -5.24 1.43
CA LEU A 93 -7.01 -4.07 1.33
C LEU A 93 -6.26 -2.77 0.98
N THR A 94 -4.97 -2.68 1.27
CA THR A 94 -4.22 -1.41 1.12
C THR A 94 -3.05 -1.55 0.15
N VAL A 95 -2.10 -2.44 0.46
CA VAL A 95 -0.84 -2.57 -0.26
C VAL A 95 -1.07 -3.15 -1.66
N VAL A 96 -1.81 -4.25 -1.77
CA VAL A 96 -2.05 -4.93 -3.05
C VAL A 96 -2.76 -4.01 -4.05
N PRO A 97 -3.88 -3.34 -3.72
CA PRO A 97 -4.55 -2.43 -4.65
C PRO A 97 -3.66 -1.25 -5.05
N ALA A 98 -2.89 -0.68 -4.10
CA ALA A 98 -1.98 0.43 -4.41
C ALA A 98 -0.89 -0.01 -5.39
N PHE A 99 -0.31 -1.19 -5.19
CA PHE A 99 0.68 -1.75 -6.12
C PHE A 99 0.09 -2.01 -7.50
N ILE A 100 -1.10 -2.59 -7.59
CA ILE A 100 -1.78 -2.85 -8.86
C ILE A 100 -2.02 -1.55 -9.63
N VAL A 101 -2.64 -0.56 -8.99
CA VAL A 101 -2.94 0.73 -9.63
C VAL A 101 -1.67 1.44 -10.06
N LYS A 102 -0.62 1.45 -9.23
CA LYS A 102 0.65 2.12 -9.58
C LYS A 102 1.41 1.43 -10.72
N HIS A 103 1.36 0.10 -10.81
CA HIS A 103 2.12 -0.67 -11.81
C HIS A 103 1.31 -1.05 -13.04
N CYS A 104 0.00 -0.79 -13.04
CA CYS A 104 -0.87 -1.06 -14.18
C CYS A 104 -0.32 -0.49 -15.50
N PRO A 105 0.20 0.75 -15.55
CA PRO A 105 0.75 1.30 -16.79
C PRO A 105 1.92 0.54 -17.39
N ARG A 106 2.74 -0.07 -16.53
CA ARG A 106 3.90 -0.84 -16.95
C ARG A 106 3.57 -2.30 -17.25
N SER A 107 2.31 -2.71 -17.11
CA SER A 107 1.87 -4.09 -17.28
C SER A 107 0.99 -4.22 -18.51
N GLN A 108 1.48 -4.93 -19.52
CA GLN A 108 0.72 -5.21 -20.76
C GLN A 108 -0.65 -5.84 -20.47
N VAL A 109 -0.73 -6.69 -19.45
CA VAL A 109 -2.00 -7.33 -19.07
C VAL A 109 -3.00 -6.29 -18.55
N CYS A 110 -2.54 -5.35 -17.73
CA CYS A 110 -3.41 -4.35 -17.14
C CYS A 110 -3.81 -3.27 -18.14
N SER A 111 -2.88 -2.83 -18.99
CA SER A 111 -3.17 -1.90 -20.08
C SER A 111 -4.19 -2.50 -21.05
N ASN A 112 -4.02 -3.76 -21.48
CA ASN A 112 -4.96 -4.41 -22.39
C ASN A 112 -6.37 -4.54 -21.78
N ILE A 113 -6.49 -4.84 -20.48
CA ILE A 113 -7.78 -4.89 -19.78
C ILE A 113 -8.40 -3.50 -19.73
N TYR A 114 -7.62 -2.47 -19.40
CA TYR A 114 -8.09 -1.09 -19.37
C TYR A 114 -8.62 -0.66 -20.73
N GLU A 115 -7.88 -0.90 -21.81
CA GLU A 115 -8.28 -0.57 -23.18
C GLU A 115 -9.53 -1.33 -23.61
N ALA A 116 -9.64 -2.62 -23.27
CA ALA A 116 -10.82 -3.42 -23.57
C ALA A 116 -12.07 -2.92 -22.83
N LEU A 117 -11.93 -2.41 -21.60
CA LEU A 117 -13.04 -1.90 -20.80
C LEU A 117 -13.43 -0.46 -21.16
N THR A 118 -12.46 0.37 -21.50
CA THR A 118 -12.67 1.81 -21.73
C THR A 118 -12.79 2.16 -23.21
N ASN A 119 -12.43 1.26 -24.13
CA ASN A 119 -12.24 1.52 -25.56
C ASN A 119 -11.29 2.71 -25.84
N THR A 120 -10.42 3.04 -24.89
CA THR A 120 -9.44 4.12 -25.01
C THR A 120 -8.06 3.57 -24.76
N MET A 121 -7.12 3.84 -25.69
CA MET A 121 -5.71 3.50 -25.53
C MET A 121 -5.18 4.12 -24.23
N MET A 122 -4.42 3.36 -23.44
CA MET A 122 -3.96 3.88 -22.16
C MET A 122 -2.79 4.86 -22.38
N ASP A 123 -3.06 6.14 -22.16
CA ASP A 123 -2.04 7.19 -22.13
C ASP A 123 -1.48 7.33 -20.71
N ASP A 124 -0.27 6.80 -20.53
CA ASP A 124 0.51 6.91 -19.30
C ASP A 124 1.72 7.84 -19.44
N GLY A 125 1.80 8.59 -20.55
CA GLY A 125 2.91 9.49 -20.85
C GLY A 125 4.19 8.80 -21.30
N THR A 126 4.22 7.47 -21.47
CA THR A 126 5.35 6.78 -22.09
C THR A 126 5.17 6.71 -23.62
N GLY A 127 5.98 7.46 -24.36
CA GLY A 127 5.97 7.44 -25.84
C GLY A 127 5.81 8.79 -26.53
N GLY A 128 5.86 9.90 -25.78
CA GLY A 128 5.99 11.27 -26.32
C GLY A 128 7.44 11.75 -26.38
#